data_AF-G0NI54-F1
#
_entry.id   AF-G0NI54-F1
#
_cell.length_a   1.000
_cell.length_b   1.000
_cell.length_c   1.000
_cell.angle_alpha   90.00
_cell.angle_beta   90.00
_cell.angle_gamma   90.00
#
_symmetry.space_group_name_H-M   'P 1'
#
loop_
_entity.id
_entity.type
_entity.pdbx_description
1 polymer ?
#
loop_
_entity_poly.entity_id
_entity_poly.type
_entity_poly.pdbx_seq_one_letter_code
_entity_poly.pdbx_strand_id
1 'polypeptide(L)'
;MWISLKLLTVEGLQSENTEELQSHEVFIRNMSPASFKANVRRIARSVKPLILLNGLFNIRETTLVYLAQPAFVVYVSQDSIICSLIENKKTEKN
;
A
#
# COMPACT_ATOMS: atom_id res chain seq x y z
N MET A 1 11.55 -1.58 9.82
CA MET A 1 10.07 -1.67 9.89
C MET A 1 9.55 -2.23 8.57
N TRP A 2 8.59 -3.14 8.62
CA TRP A 2 8.09 -3.90 7.46
C TRP A 2 6.74 -3.33 7.05
N ILE A 3 6.55 -3.13 5.75
CA ILE A 3 5.30 -2.64 5.17
C ILE A 3 4.86 -3.68 4.14
N SER A 4 3.58 -4.03 4.17
CA SER A 4 3.01 -4.89 3.14
C SER A 4 2.42 -4.04 2.03
N LEU A 5 2.79 -4.30 0.77
CA LEU A 5 2.20 -3.68 -0.40
C LEU A 5 1.47 -4.76 -1.20
N LYS A 6 0.14 -4.69 -1.24
CA LYS A 6 -0.73 -5.62 -1.97
C LYS A 6 -1.04 -5.04 -3.34
N LEU A 7 -0.57 -5.69 -4.40
CA LEU A 7 -0.84 -5.27 -5.78
C LEU A 7 -2.21 -5.81 -6.22
N LEU A 8 -3.05 -4.90 -6.71
CA LEU A 8 -4.37 -5.16 -7.27
C LEU A 8 -4.36 -4.83 -8.77
N THR A 9 -4.85 -5.77 -9.58
CA THR A 9 -5.12 -5.54 -11.00
C THR A 9 -6.59 -5.16 -11.22
N VAL A 10 -6.95 -4.76 -12.45
CA VAL A 10 -8.34 -4.45 -12.82
C VAL A 10 -9.24 -5.66 -12.60
N GLU A 11 -8.76 -6.84 -12.95
CA GLU A 11 -9.45 -8.11 -12.80
C GLU A 11 -9.67 -8.45 -11.32
N GLY A 12 -8.66 -8.20 -10.47
CA GLY A 12 -8.76 -8.39 -9.03
C GLY A 12 -9.66 -7.37 -8.31
N LEU A 13 -9.95 -6.23 -8.94
CA LEU A 13 -10.91 -5.25 -8.41
C LEU A 13 -12.37 -5.66 -8.66
N GLN A 14 -12.60 -6.46 -9.72
CA GLN A 14 -13.92 -6.91 -10.15
C GLN A 14 -14.30 -8.30 -9.62
N SER A 15 -13.38 -9.02 -8.97
CA SER A 15 -13.69 -10.34 -8.40
C SER A 15 -14.37 -10.23 -7.04
N GLU A 16 -15.50 -10.93 -6.86
CA GLU A 16 -16.18 -11.07 -5.57
C GLU A 16 -15.31 -11.82 -4.54
N ASN A 17 -14.40 -12.68 -5.03
CA ASN A 17 -13.38 -13.36 -4.25
C ASN A 17 -12.02 -12.71 -4.51
N THR A 18 -11.64 -11.77 -3.65
CA THR A 18 -10.32 -11.13 -3.64
C THR A 18 -9.26 -12.04 -2.97
N GLU A 19 -9.31 -13.35 -3.22
CA GLU A 19 -8.67 -14.35 -2.36
C GLU A 19 -7.15 -14.50 -2.59
N GLU A 20 -6.61 -14.05 -3.74
CA GLU A 20 -5.15 -14.02 -3.96
C GLU A 20 -4.68 -12.66 -4.50
N LEU A 21 -4.47 -11.72 -3.60
CA LEU A 21 -3.68 -10.53 -3.90
C LEU A 21 -2.21 -10.82 -3.68
N GLN A 22 -1.39 -10.59 -4.70
CA GLN A 22 0.06 -10.66 -4.57
C GLN A 22 0.54 -9.60 -3.58
N SER A 23 0.83 -10.04 -2.35
CA SER A 23 1.42 -9.19 -1.32
C SER A 23 2.95 -9.26 -1.43
N HIS A 24 3.56 -8.08 -1.58
CA HIS A 24 5.00 -7.93 -1.51
C HIS A 24 5.35 -7.21 -0.21
N GLU A 25 6.11 -7.87 0.65
CA GLU A 25 6.67 -7.23 1.82
C GLU A 25 7.87 -6.38 1.40
N VAL A 26 7.87 -5.12 1.83
CA VAL A 26 8.96 -4.19 1.59
C VAL A 26 9.52 -3.67 2.90
N PHE A 27 10.84 -3.73 2.98
CA PHE A 27 11.57 -3.07 4.04
C PHE A 27 11.94 -1.66 3.59
N ILE A 28 11.34 -0.66 4.23
CA ILE A 28 11.69 0.74 3.98
C ILE A 28 12.57 1.22 5.13
N ARG A 29 13.85 1.46 4.84
CA ARG A 29 14.74 2.23 5.74
C ARG A 29 14.40 3.70 5.58
N ASN A 30 14.13 4.38 6.70
CA ASN A 30 13.73 5.80 6.78
C ASN A 30 12.52 6.09 5.90
N MET A 31 11.32 6.17 6.50
CA MET A 31 10.08 6.43 5.75
C MET A 31 10.01 7.88 5.24
N SER A 32 10.85 8.19 4.27
CA SER A 32 10.72 9.40 3.48
C SER A 32 9.62 9.19 2.43
N PRO A 33 8.87 10.24 2.08
CA PRO A 33 7.91 10.19 0.98
C PRO A 33 8.56 9.73 -0.34
N ALA A 34 9.84 10.06 -0.56
CA ALA A 34 10.58 9.65 -1.76
C ALA A 34 10.82 8.13 -1.79
N SER A 35 11.31 7.56 -0.69
CA SER A 35 11.55 6.11 -0.54
C SER A 35 10.25 5.31 -0.70
N PHE A 36 9.15 5.80 -0.14
CA PHE A 36 7.84 5.17 -0.28
C PHE A 36 7.35 5.17 -1.73
N LYS A 37 7.33 6.34 -2.39
CA LYS A 37 6.91 6.47 -3.79
C LYS A 37 7.75 5.61 -4.74
N ALA A 38 9.05 5.52 -4.50
CA ALA A 38 9.95 4.66 -5.28
C ALA A 38 9.58 3.16 -5.15
N ASN A 39 9.28 2.69 -3.94
CA ASN A 39 8.88 1.30 -3.71
C ASN A 39 7.52 0.95 -4.31
N VAL A 40 6.54 1.87 -4.22
CA VAL A 40 5.23 1.70 -4.86
C VAL A 40 5.39 1.52 -6.37
N ARG A 41 6.17 2.39 -7.03
CA ARG A 41 6.47 2.30 -8.47
C ARG A 41 7.21 1.02 -8.85
N ARG A 42 8.15 0.58 -8.01
CA ARG A 42 8.90 -0.67 -8.21
C ARG A 42 7.98 -1.88 -8.24
N ILE A 43 7.05 -1.99 -7.30
CA ILE A 43 6.11 -3.14 -7.23
C ILE A 43 5.04 -3.04 -8.30
N ALA A 44 4.54 -1.84 -8.58
CA ALA A 44 3.62 -1.60 -9.69
C ALA A 44 4.28 -1.80 -11.07
N ARG A 45 5.62 -1.96 -11.12
CA ARG A 45 6.43 -2.03 -12.35
C ARG A 45 6.06 -0.92 -13.34
N SER A 46 5.84 0.29 -12.83
CA SER A 46 5.29 1.40 -13.60
C SER A 46 5.83 2.75 -13.13
N VAL A 47 6.00 3.66 -14.09
CA VAL A 47 6.44 5.06 -13.85
C VAL A 47 5.28 6.06 -13.89
N LYS A 48 4.04 5.56 -14.01
CA LYS A 48 2.83 6.39 -14.07
C LYS A 48 2.72 7.35 -12.87
N PRO A 49 1.96 8.45 -13.02
CA PRO A 49 1.57 9.31 -11.91
C PRO A 49 1.04 8.50 -10.73
N LEU A 50 1.50 8.82 -9.52
CA LEU A 50 1.12 8.12 -8.30
C LEU A 50 0.14 8.98 -7.49
N ILE A 51 -1.07 8.47 -7.31
CA ILE A 51 -2.14 9.04 -6.50
C ILE A 51 -2.14 8.31 -5.16
N LEU A 52 -1.96 9.04 -4.06
CA LEU A 52 -2.05 8.50 -2.71
C LEU A 52 -3.41 8.86 -2.11
N LEU A 53 -4.23 7.86 -1.80
CA LEU A 53 -5.54 8.03 -1.17
C LEU A 53 -5.38 8.01 0.35
N ASN A 54 -5.88 9.08 0.98
CA ASN A 54 -6.03 9.32 2.43
C ASN A 54 -4.80 9.09 3.36
N GLY A 55 -4.47 10.08 4.20
CA GLY A 55 -3.51 9.98 5.33
C GLY A 55 -2.02 9.71 4.99
N LEU A 56 -1.72 9.22 3.79
CA LEU A 56 -0.43 8.73 3.33
C LEU A 56 0.66 9.80 3.17
N PHE A 57 0.28 11.07 3.00
CA PHE A 57 1.23 12.16 2.78
C PHE A 57 2.01 12.56 4.04
N ASN A 58 1.53 12.18 5.23
CA ASN A 58 2.07 12.60 6.52
C ASN A 58 2.21 11.44 7.52
N ILE A 59 2.38 10.21 7.03
CA ILE A 59 2.66 9.08 7.93
C ILE A 59 4.05 9.26 8.51
N ARG A 60 4.10 9.83 9.72
CA ARG A 60 5.32 9.95 10.51
C ARG A 60 5.71 8.57 11.04
N GLU A 61 6.98 8.39 11.37
CA GLU A 61 7.49 7.15 11.96
C GLU A 61 6.66 6.71 13.18
N THR A 62 6.21 7.67 14.00
CA THR A 62 5.32 7.44 15.14
C THR A 62 3.97 6.83 14.74
N THR A 63 3.35 7.30 13.66
CA THR A 63 2.08 6.79 13.13
C THR A 63 2.21 5.34 12.68
N LEU A 64 3.40 4.93 12.22
CA LEU A 64 3.65 3.56 11.76
C LEU A 64 3.80 2.57 12.91
N VAL A 65 4.35 3.02 14.03
CA VAL A 65 4.42 2.22 15.26
C VAL A 65 3.01 1.88 15.74
N TYR A 66 2.07 2.84 15.67
CA TYR A 66 0.66 2.60 16.03
C TYR A 66 -0.07 1.66 15.06
N LEU A 67 0.31 1.62 13.78
CA LEU A 67 -0.37 0.80 12.77
C LEU A 67 0.05 -0.68 12.77
N ALA A 68 1.04 -1.07 13.60
CA ALA A 68 1.50 -2.45 13.79
C ALA A 68 1.57 -3.26 12.46
N GLN A 69 2.57 -2.94 11.63
CA GLN A 69 2.73 -3.47 10.25
C GLN A 69 1.67 -2.94 9.28
N PRO A 70 1.77 -1.67 8.85
CA PRO A 70 0.82 -1.11 7.90
C PRO A 70 0.86 -1.88 6.58
N ALA A 71 -0.33 -2.13 6.04
CA ALA A 71 -0.51 -2.70 4.72
C ALA A 71 -1.13 -1.64 3.80
N PHE A 72 -0.69 -1.59 2.55
CA PHE A 72 -1.27 -0.71 1.54
C PHE A 72 -1.70 -1.51 0.33
N VAL A 73 -2.80 -1.10 -0.28
CA VAL A 73 -3.19 -1.54 -1.61
C VAL A 73 -2.51 -0.65 -2.63
N VAL A 74 -2.00 -1.24 -3.70
CA VAL A 74 -1.48 -0.58 -4.89
C VAL A 74 -2.30 -1.08 -6.08
N TYR A 75 -3.02 -0.19 -6.73
CA TYR A 75 -3.81 -0.48 -7.93
C TYR A 75 -3.19 0.23 -9.13
N VAL A 76 -3.03 -0.47 -10.25
CA VAL A 76 -2.48 0.09 -11.48
C VAL A 76 -3.60 0.27 -12.50
N SER A 77 -4.06 1.51 -12.68
CA SER A 77 -5.02 1.89 -13.71
C SER A 77 -4.33 2.18 -15.05
N GLN A 78 -5.11 2.53 -16.09
CA GLN A 78 -4.56 2.96 -17.37
C GLN A 78 -3.66 4.21 -17.22
N ASP A 79 -4.09 5.21 -16.47
CA ASP A 79 -3.41 6.52 -16.42
C ASP A 79 -2.55 6.73 -15.17
N SER A 80 -2.82 6.00 -14.08
CA SER A 80 -2.20 6.26 -12.79
C SER A 80 -1.99 5.00 -11.95
N ILE A 81 -1.09 5.09 -10.98
CA ILE A 81 -0.98 4.15 -9.86
C ILE A 81 -1.74 4.78 -8.69
N ILE A 82 -2.68 4.04 -8.12
CA ILE A 82 -3.45 4.46 -6.95
C ILE A 82 -2.94 3.64 -5.76
N CYS A 83 -2.60 4.30 -4.65
CA CYS A 83 -2.17 3.62 -3.44
C CYS A 83 -2.98 4.09 -2.24
N SER A 84 -3.47 3.16 -1.43
CA SER A 84 -4.30 3.42 -0.25
C SER A 84 -3.85 2.59 0.94
N LEU A 85 -3.98 3.14 2.15
CA LEU A 85 -3.81 2.38 3.39
C LEU A 85 -4.94 1.34 3.53
N ILE A 86 -4.60 0.14 3.98
CA ILE A 86 -5.54 -0.86 4.45
C ILE A 86 -5.74 -0.60 5.94
N GLU A 87 -6.96 -0.26 6.32
CA GLU A 87 -7.31 -0.13 7.73
C GLU A 87 -7.26 -1.52 8.36
N ASN A 88 -6.28 -1.75 9.24
CA ASN A 88 -6.31 -2.90 10.13
C ASN A 88 -7.51 -2.71 11.07
N LYS A 89 -8.64 -3.37 10.79
CA LYS A 89 -9.66 -3.59 11.81
C LYS A 89 -8.96 -4.32 12.94
N LYS A 90 -8.68 -3.64 14.05
CA LYS A 90 -8.34 -4.33 15.29
C LYS A 90 -9.45 -5.37 15.49
N THR A 91 -9.09 -6.64 15.47
CA THR A 91 -9.98 -7.69 15.95
C THR A 91 -10.29 -7.32 17.39
N GLU A 92 -11.50 -6.83 17.65
CA GLU A 92 -12.06 -6.83 18.99
C GLU A 92 -12.08 -8.30 19.42
N LYS A 93 -11.08 -8.68 20.23
CA LYS A 93 -11.11 -9.95 20.94
C LYS A 93 -12.26 -9.84 21.93
N ASN A 94 -13.41 -10.41 21.57
CA ASN A 94 -14.41 -10.85 22.54
C ASN A 94 -13.89 -12.09 23.28
#